data_AF-A0A9P1ACL7-F1
#
_entry.id   AF-A0A9P1ACL7-F1
#
_cell.length_a   1.000
_cell.length_b   1.000
_cell.length_c   1.000
_cell.angle_alpha   90.00
_cell.angle_beta   90.00
_cell.angle_gamma   90.00
#
_symmetry.space_group_name_H-M   'P 1'
#
loop_
_entity.id
_entity.type
_entity.pdbx_description
1 polymer ?
#
loop_
_entity_poly.entity_id
_entity_poly.type
_entity_poly.pdbx_seq_one_letter_code
_entity_poly.pdbx_strand_id
1 'polypeptide(L)'
;MGRLQFLWMLAVFGVQRIGAQFCEDYIRCMEQLEIKQHECLALDKNVRLRSSDACSRQKWDKKLELNALHMRRAEVARDCVRKNHLDATIAESTLDEDARKQCNSLHEKFRFAKNFTSFADDVTSSTATSSNRKKRAAKRNKREVRKNSNTKATECRNAAKLWHKQCSALAKCCPLTDECKQSTLGIMDQIYEGRHKLQEMHVNNCV
;
A
#
# COMPACT_ATOMS: atom_id res chain seq x y z
N MET A 1 4.73 68.52 -26.32
CA MET A 1 5.57 67.41 -26.81
C MET A 1 6.60 67.12 -25.72
N GLY A 2 6.75 65.95 -25.11
CA GLY A 2 6.11 64.66 -25.29
C GLY A 2 6.61 63.66 -24.22
N ARG A 3 5.86 62.56 -24.12
CA ARG A 3 6.21 61.23 -23.63
C ARG A 3 6.50 61.03 -22.14
N LEU A 4 5.40 60.80 -21.42
CA LEU A 4 5.31 59.67 -20.48
C LEU A 4 5.84 58.42 -21.17
N GLN A 5 6.89 57.79 -20.61
CA GLN A 5 7.33 56.47 -21.02
C GLN A 5 6.95 55.47 -19.93
N PHE A 6 6.00 54.61 -20.33
CA PHE A 6 5.54 53.42 -19.63
C PHE A 6 6.72 52.52 -19.25
N LEU A 7 6.79 52.10 -17.98
CA LEU A 7 7.35 50.80 -17.63
C LEU A 7 6.25 50.00 -16.91
N TRP A 8 5.50 49.24 -17.71
CA TRP A 8 4.67 48.16 -17.21
C TRP A 8 5.59 47.03 -16.76
N MET A 9 5.86 46.95 -15.46
CA MET A 9 6.32 45.70 -14.85
C MET A 9 5.14 44.71 -14.85
N LEU A 10 5.05 43.89 -15.90
CA LEU A 10 4.26 42.67 -15.89
C LEU A 10 4.95 41.68 -14.94
N ALA A 11 4.61 41.77 -13.66
CA ALA A 11 4.83 40.69 -12.72
C ALA A 11 3.95 39.52 -13.15
N VAL A 12 4.52 38.56 -13.89
CA VAL A 12 3.95 37.23 -14.06
C VAL A 12 4.01 36.56 -12.69
N PHE A 13 2.98 36.80 -11.88
CA PHE A 13 2.70 35.97 -10.73
C PHE A 13 2.28 34.61 -11.28
N GLY A 14 3.23 33.68 -11.34
CA GLY A 14 2.92 32.27 -11.42
C GLY A 14 2.01 31.94 -10.25
N VAL A 15 0.73 31.68 -10.53
CA VAL A 15 -0.18 31.14 -9.55
C VAL A 15 0.32 29.74 -9.25
N GLN A 16 1.15 29.60 -8.22
CA GLN A 16 1.41 28.32 -7.59
C GLN A 16 0.06 27.89 -6.99
N ARG A 17 -0.76 27.19 -7.78
CA ARG A 17 -1.94 26.51 -7.26
C ARG A 17 -1.41 25.41 -6.34
N ILE A 18 -1.24 25.73 -5.06
CA ILE A 18 -1.15 24.74 -3.99
C ILE A 18 -2.58 24.20 -3.80
N GLY A 19 -3.11 23.56 -4.84
CA GLY A 19 -4.29 22.71 -4.75
C GLY A 19 -3.81 21.33 -4.30
N ALA A 20 -4.59 20.68 -3.43
CA ALA A 20 -4.34 19.28 -3.09
C ALA A 20 -4.26 18.45 -4.38
N GLN A 21 -3.17 17.68 -4.55
CA GLN A 21 -2.96 16.81 -5.71
C GLN A 21 -3.40 15.40 -5.34
N PHE A 22 -4.70 15.12 -5.45
CA PHE A 22 -5.30 13.90 -4.89
C PHE A 22 -4.80 12.62 -5.58
N CYS A 23 -4.54 12.66 -6.89
CA CYS A 23 -3.98 11.58 -7.69
C CYS A 23 -2.51 11.33 -7.34
N GLU A 24 -1.73 12.37 -7.02
CA GLU A 24 -0.37 12.19 -6.52
C GLU A 24 -0.35 11.53 -5.15
N ASP A 25 -1.23 11.96 -4.25
CA ASP A 25 -1.40 11.33 -2.95
C ASP A 25 -1.87 9.88 -3.09
N TYR A 26 -2.74 9.60 -4.06
CA TYR A 26 -3.14 8.23 -4.41
C TYR A 26 -1.96 7.40 -4.93
N ILE A 27 -1.16 7.90 -5.88
CA ILE A 27 0.03 7.21 -6.40
C ILE A 27 0.98 6.89 -5.25
N ARG A 28 1.29 7.87 -4.40
CA ARG A 28 2.17 7.70 -3.24
C ARG A 28 1.60 6.69 -2.24
N CYS A 29 0.29 6.70 -2.01
CA CYS A 29 -0.37 5.70 -1.16
C CYS A 29 -0.17 4.29 -1.72
N MET A 30 -0.34 4.11 -3.04
CA MET A 30 -0.19 2.82 -3.70
C MET A 30 1.25 2.31 -3.65
N GLU A 31 2.26 3.17 -3.76
CA GLU A 31 3.67 2.80 -3.56
C GLU A 31 3.94 2.32 -2.13
N GLN A 32 3.43 3.02 -1.13
CA GLN A 32 3.61 2.62 0.27
C GLN A 32 2.90 1.30 0.59
N LEU A 33 1.72 1.11 0.01
CA LEU A 33 1.00 -0.13 0.09
C LEU A 33 1.82 -1.28 -0.51
N GLU A 34 2.43 -1.09 -1.68
CA GLU A 34 3.30 -2.08 -2.31
C GLU A 34 4.48 -2.46 -1.39
N ILE A 35 5.20 -1.46 -0.85
CA ILE A 35 6.30 -1.67 0.11
C ILE A 35 5.81 -2.52 1.30
N LYS A 36 4.67 -2.15 1.90
CA LYS A 36 4.10 -2.88 3.04
C LYS A 36 3.69 -4.30 2.69
N GLN A 37 3.13 -4.52 1.51
CA GLN A 37 2.80 -5.87 1.08
C GLN A 37 4.04 -6.74 0.86
N HIS A 38 5.13 -6.18 0.31
CA HIS A 38 6.42 -6.88 0.19
C HIS A 38 7.02 -7.22 1.57
N GLU A 39 6.98 -6.30 2.53
CA GLU A 39 7.38 -6.56 3.91
C GLU A 39 6.59 -7.74 4.51
N CYS A 40 5.26 -7.75 4.34
CA CYS A 40 4.42 -8.83 4.86
C CYS A 40 4.71 -10.18 4.18
N LEU A 41 4.97 -10.17 2.87
CA LEU A 41 5.35 -11.38 2.12
C LEU A 41 6.67 -11.97 2.64
N ALA A 42 7.65 -11.13 2.98
CA ALA A 42 8.91 -11.58 3.57
C ALA A 42 8.70 -12.28 4.93
N LEU A 43 7.79 -11.76 5.76
CA LEU A 43 7.41 -12.39 7.03
C LEU A 43 6.65 -13.71 6.82
N ASP A 44 5.78 -13.78 5.81
CA ASP A 44 4.93 -14.95 5.53
C ASP A 44 5.70 -16.14 4.93
N LYS A 45 6.79 -15.91 4.19
CA LYS A 45 7.69 -16.99 3.71
C LYS A 45 8.20 -17.88 4.85
N ASN A 46 8.44 -17.30 6.03
CA ASN A 46 8.89 -18.02 7.23
C ASN A 46 7.78 -18.87 7.89
N VAL A 47 6.52 -18.65 7.52
CA VAL A 47 5.36 -19.41 8.01
C VAL A 47 5.09 -20.64 7.13
N ARG A 48 5.21 -20.50 5.79
CA ARG A 48 5.02 -21.60 4.83
C ARG A 48 5.87 -22.83 5.12
N LEU A 49 7.15 -22.64 5.48
CA LEU A 49 8.09 -23.73 5.77
C LEU A 49 7.74 -24.56 7.02
N ARG A 50 6.69 -24.18 7.77
CA ARG A 50 6.32 -24.83 9.04
C ARG A 50 5.27 -25.91 8.92
N SER A 51 4.49 -25.96 7.83
CA SER A 51 3.47 -27.00 7.62
C SER A 51 4.07 -28.23 6.92
N SER A 52 3.80 -29.40 7.48
CA SER A 52 4.19 -30.70 6.94
C SER A 52 3.09 -31.34 6.08
N ASP A 53 1.86 -30.87 6.17
CA ASP A 53 0.71 -31.45 5.48
C ASP A 53 0.50 -30.84 4.08
N ALA A 54 0.21 -31.70 3.09
CA ALA A 54 0.07 -31.29 1.70
C ALA A 54 -1.09 -30.29 1.49
N CYS A 55 -2.22 -30.50 2.17
CA CYS A 55 -3.40 -29.63 2.08
C CYS A 55 -3.10 -28.19 2.56
N SER A 56 -2.47 -28.01 3.73
CA SER A 56 -2.12 -26.66 4.19
C SER A 56 -1.09 -26.00 3.29
N ARG A 57 -0.16 -26.75 2.70
CA ARG A 57 0.76 -26.21 1.69
C ARG A 57 0.02 -25.70 0.46
N GLN A 58 -0.92 -26.47 -0.09
CA GLN A 58 -1.74 -26.03 -1.22
C GLN A 58 -2.59 -24.79 -0.88
N LYS A 59 -3.21 -24.74 0.31
CA LYS A 59 -3.93 -23.53 0.78
C LYS A 59 -3.01 -22.32 0.86
N TRP A 60 -1.78 -22.53 1.34
CA TRP A 60 -0.75 -21.48 1.37
C TRP A 60 -0.31 -21.03 -0.01
N ASP A 61 -0.13 -21.96 -0.95
CA ASP A 61 0.20 -21.66 -2.35
C ASP A 61 -0.89 -20.80 -2.99
N LYS A 62 -2.15 -21.19 -2.85
CA LYS A 62 -3.28 -20.39 -3.35
C LYS A 62 -3.40 -19.03 -2.70
N LYS A 63 -3.12 -18.93 -1.39
CA LYS A 63 -3.07 -17.63 -0.70
C LYS A 63 -1.93 -16.74 -1.21
N LEU A 64 -0.79 -17.32 -1.56
CA LEU A 64 0.35 -16.59 -2.11
C LEU A 64 0.08 -16.12 -3.55
N GLU A 65 -0.52 -16.97 -4.38
CA GLU A 65 -0.97 -16.63 -5.73
C GLU A 65 -1.98 -15.47 -5.70
N LEU A 66 -2.97 -15.54 -4.81
CA LEU A 66 -3.96 -14.49 -4.61
C LEU A 66 -3.35 -13.18 -4.13
N ASN A 67 -2.31 -13.25 -3.27
CA ASN A 67 -1.56 -12.08 -2.87
C ASN A 67 -0.82 -11.45 -4.06
N ALA A 68 -0.14 -12.26 -4.89
CA ALA A 68 0.54 -11.78 -6.09
C ALA A 68 -0.42 -11.09 -7.06
N LEU A 69 -1.64 -11.61 -7.25
CA LEU A 69 -2.67 -10.94 -8.05
C LEU A 69 -3.08 -9.58 -7.45
N HIS A 70 -3.21 -9.48 -6.13
CA HIS A 70 -3.48 -8.20 -5.46
C HIS A 70 -2.33 -7.20 -5.64
N MET A 71 -1.08 -7.64 -5.58
CA MET A 71 0.10 -6.81 -5.88
C MET A 71 0.04 -6.30 -7.32
N ARG A 72 -0.15 -7.23 -8.27
CA ARG A 72 -0.19 -6.91 -9.69
C ARG A 72 -1.29 -5.94 -10.03
N ARG A 73 -2.47 -6.11 -9.44
CA ARG A 73 -3.57 -5.15 -9.57
C ARG A 73 -3.17 -3.74 -9.12
N ALA A 74 -2.52 -3.64 -7.96
CA ALA A 74 -2.12 -2.36 -7.40
C ALA A 74 -1.08 -1.66 -8.27
N GLU A 75 -0.09 -2.42 -8.76
CA GLU A 75 0.94 -1.96 -9.71
C GLU A 75 0.30 -1.42 -10.99
N VAL A 76 -0.56 -2.21 -11.65
CA VAL A 76 -1.21 -1.81 -12.91
C VAL A 76 -2.08 -0.57 -12.73
N ALA A 77 -2.85 -0.49 -11.65
CA ALA A 77 -3.69 0.68 -11.35
C ALA A 77 -2.83 1.94 -11.14
N ARG A 78 -1.74 1.84 -10.37
CA ARG A 78 -0.82 2.96 -10.13
C ARG A 78 -0.15 3.40 -11.44
N ASP A 79 0.36 2.45 -12.21
CA ASP A 79 1.10 2.74 -13.45
C ASP A 79 0.20 3.41 -14.48
N CYS A 80 -1.09 3.04 -14.52
CA CYS A 80 -2.07 3.72 -15.36
C CYS A 80 -2.25 5.19 -14.95
N VAL A 81 -2.44 5.48 -13.66
CA VAL A 81 -2.59 6.88 -13.21
C VAL A 81 -1.30 7.68 -13.44
N ARG A 82 -0.13 7.07 -13.17
CA ARG A 82 1.18 7.71 -13.40
C ARG A 82 1.41 8.08 -14.86
N LYS A 83 1.05 7.19 -15.81
CA LYS A 83 1.21 7.46 -17.25
C LYS A 83 0.33 8.62 -17.73
N ASN A 84 -0.80 8.84 -17.08
CA ASN A 84 -1.78 9.86 -17.42
C ASN A 84 -1.78 11.02 -16.40
N HIS A 85 -0.67 11.27 -15.71
CA HIS A 85 -0.59 12.24 -14.60
C HIS A 85 -1.04 13.67 -14.99
N LEU A 86 -0.76 14.10 -16.23
CA LEU A 86 -1.19 15.40 -16.73
C LEU A 86 -2.72 15.50 -16.82
N ASP A 87 -3.37 14.48 -17.37
CA ASP A 87 -4.83 14.41 -17.47
C ASP A 87 -5.47 14.32 -16.08
N ALA A 88 -4.80 13.65 -15.14
CA ALA A 88 -5.21 13.58 -13.74
C ALA A 88 -5.23 14.97 -13.10
N THR A 89 -4.16 15.74 -13.30
CA THR A 89 -4.03 17.11 -12.78
C THR A 89 -5.08 18.04 -13.38
N ILE A 90 -5.35 17.90 -14.68
CA ILE A 90 -6.39 18.69 -15.35
C ILE A 90 -7.78 18.31 -14.82
N ALA A 91 -8.09 17.02 -14.73
CA ALA A 91 -9.39 16.54 -14.24
C ALA A 91 -9.65 16.97 -12.79
N GLU A 92 -8.64 16.92 -11.91
CA GLU A 92 -8.76 17.43 -10.53
C GLU A 92 -9.07 18.92 -10.46
N SER A 93 -8.53 19.71 -11.37
CA SER A 93 -8.81 21.15 -11.43
C SER A 93 -10.26 21.46 -11.79
N THR A 94 -10.96 20.50 -12.42
CA THR A 94 -12.38 20.59 -12.79
C THR A 94 -13.33 20.03 -11.74
N LEU A 95 -12.84 19.45 -10.63
CA LEU A 95 -13.69 18.99 -9.54
C LEU A 95 -14.55 20.14 -8.99
N ASP A 96 -15.81 19.83 -8.69
CA ASP A 96 -16.71 20.75 -8.01
C ASP A 96 -16.25 21.01 -6.55
N GLU A 97 -16.72 22.11 -5.97
CA GLU A 97 -16.31 22.52 -4.62
C GLU A 97 -16.73 21.53 -3.53
N ASP A 98 -17.84 20.82 -3.70
CA ASP A 98 -18.31 19.85 -2.70
C ASP A 98 -17.48 18.56 -2.75
N ALA A 99 -17.19 18.05 -3.94
CA ALA A 99 -16.25 16.94 -4.14
C ALA A 99 -14.85 17.31 -3.63
N ARG A 100 -14.38 18.53 -3.89
CA ARG A 100 -13.10 19.03 -3.38
C ARG A 100 -13.07 19.06 -1.85
N LYS A 101 -14.12 19.54 -1.19
CA LYS A 101 -14.25 19.50 0.28
C LYS A 101 -14.28 18.08 0.84
N GLN A 102 -15.02 17.17 0.20
CA GLN A 102 -15.05 15.76 0.59
C GLN A 102 -13.67 15.12 0.49
N CYS A 103 -12.96 15.37 -0.61
CA CYS A 103 -11.62 14.86 -0.84
C CYS A 103 -10.59 15.45 0.12
N ASN A 104 -10.69 16.74 0.45
CA ASN A 104 -9.89 17.34 1.52
C ASN A 104 -10.16 16.67 2.88
N SER A 105 -11.42 16.41 3.24
CA SER A 105 -11.76 15.71 4.50
C SER A 105 -11.20 14.28 4.53
N LEU A 106 -11.25 13.56 3.41
CA LEU A 106 -10.65 12.23 3.29
C LEU A 106 -9.13 12.31 3.43
N HIS A 107 -8.50 13.25 2.75
CA HIS A 107 -7.06 13.45 2.79
C HIS A 107 -6.58 13.80 4.21
N GLU A 108 -7.28 14.68 4.93
CA GLU A 108 -6.98 15.02 6.33
C GLU A 108 -7.12 13.83 7.27
N LYS A 109 -8.18 13.02 7.12
CA LYS A 109 -8.39 11.80 7.91
C LYS A 109 -7.27 10.79 7.74
N PHE A 110 -6.57 10.83 6.60
CA PHE A 110 -5.55 9.86 6.25
C PHE A 110 -4.14 10.45 6.18
N ARG A 111 -3.90 11.66 6.72
CA ARG A 111 -2.63 12.40 6.67
C ARG A 111 -1.41 11.47 6.83
N PHE A 112 -0.85 11.07 5.69
CA PHE A 112 0.21 10.06 5.60
C PHE A 112 1.50 10.51 6.30
N ALA A 113 1.64 11.80 6.59
CA ALA A 113 2.88 12.46 6.97
C ALA A 113 3.27 12.48 8.47
N LYS A 114 2.71 11.64 9.34
CA LYS A 114 3.20 11.57 10.74
C LYS A 114 3.98 10.31 11.13
N ASN A 115 3.99 9.26 10.28
CA ASN A 115 4.60 7.97 10.64
C ASN A 115 5.67 7.46 9.66
N PHE A 116 6.16 8.30 8.74
CA PHE A 116 7.24 7.87 7.84
C PHE A 116 8.61 7.81 8.50
N THR A 117 8.82 8.51 9.62
CA THR A 117 10.10 8.52 10.35
C THR A 117 10.17 7.53 11.51
N SER A 118 9.04 7.03 12.02
CA SER A 118 9.04 6.20 13.24
C SER A 118 9.31 4.70 13.02
N PHE A 119 9.50 4.25 11.76
CA PHE A 119 9.90 2.88 11.46
C PHE A 119 11.38 2.74 11.03
N ALA A 120 12.11 3.84 10.90
CA ALA A 120 13.52 3.83 10.51
C ALA A 120 14.50 3.71 11.72
N ASP A 121 14.03 3.92 12.95
CA ASP A 121 14.89 3.98 14.16
C ASP A 121 14.85 2.71 15.04
N ASP A 122 14.49 1.53 14.52
CA ASP A 122 14.61 0.25 15.27
C ASP A 122 15.52 -0.77 14.56
N VAL A 123 16.52 -0.26 13.82
CA VAL A 123 17.72 -1.00 13.41
C VAL A 123 18.91 -0.15 13.85
N THR A 124 19.29 -0.28 15.12
CA THR A 124 20.67 -0.26 15.64
C THR A 124 20.63 -0.09 17.16
N SER A 125 20.69 -1.20 17.90
CA SER A 125 21.39 -1.28 19.20
C SER A 125 21.34 -2.70 19.75
N SER A 126 22.39 -3.48 19.48
CA SER A 126 23.13 -4.19 20.54
C SER A 126 24.27 -5.04 19.95
N THR A 127 25.42 -4.40 19.75
CA THR A 127 26.73 -5.06 19.83
C THR A 127 27.37 -4.69 21.16
N ALA A 128 27.46 -5.65 22.09
CA ALA A 128 28.55 -5.73 23.05
C ALA A 128 28.62 -7.15 23.66
N THR A 129 29.81 -7.72 23.57
CA THR A 129 30.31 -9.04 23.98
C THR A 129 30.41 -9.25 25.49
N SER A 130 30.11 -10.46 26.00
CA SER A 130 31.02 -11.29 26.83
C SER A 130 30.40 -12.62 27.32
N SER A 131 31.17 -13.68 27.06
CA SER A 131 31.36 -14.98 27.74
C SER A 131 30.31 -15.63 28.68
N ASN A 132 30.16 -16.94 28.44
CA ASN A 132 29.96 -18.04 29.41
C ASN A 132 28.59 -18.20 30.11
N ARG A 133 27.72 -19.03 29.51
CA ARG A 133 27.18 -20.27 30.13
C ARG A 133 26.30 -21.07 29.15
N LYS A 134 26.81 -22.23 28.76
CA LYS A 134 26.19 -23.20 27.85
C LYS A 134 25.05 -23.96 28.54
N LYS A 135 24.02 -24.26 27.74
CA LYS A 135 23.13 -25.44 27.81
C LYS A 135 22.07 -25.49 28.93
N ARG A 136 20.94 -24.77 28.73
CA ARG A 136 19.56 -25.28 29.01
C ARG A 136 18.39 -24.35 28.59
N ALA A 137 18.63 -23.19 27.96
CA ALA A 137 17.58 -22.19 27.63
C ALA A 137 17.06 -22.20 26.17
N ALA A 138 17.57 -23.07 25.29
CA ALA A 138 17.27 -22.99 23.84
C ALA A 138 15.83 -23.41 23.45
N LYS A 139 15.14 -24.19 24.30
CA LYS A 139 13.78 -24.69 23.98
C LYS A 139 12.66 -23.71 24.34
N ARG A 140 12.88 -22.83 25.32
CA ARG A 140 11.90 -21.79 25.75
C ARG A 140 11.97 -20.54 24.87
N ASN A 141 13.18 -20.11 24.48
CA ASN A 141 13.38 -18.98 23.55
C ASN A 141 12.80 -19.22 22.15
N LYS A 142 12.82 -20.45 21.65
CA LYS A 142 12.23 -20.76 20.34
C LYS A 142 10.72 -20.56 20.32
N ARG A 143 10.01 -20.74 21.45
CA ARG A 143 8.55 -20.55 21.52
C ARG A 143 8.15 -19.07 21.57
N GLU A 144 8.95 -18.22 22.23
CA GLU A 144 8.68 -16.77 22.29
C GLU A 144 9.01 -16.05 20.98
N VAL A 145 10.15 -16.36 20.35
CA VAL A 145 10.48 -15.86 19.00
C VAL A 145 9.43 -16.31 17.97
N ARG A 146 8.84 -17.51 18.15
CA ARG A 146 7.74 -18.03 17.31
C ARG A 146 6.41 -17.32 17.53
N LYS A 147 6.06 -16.96 18.77
CA LYS A 147 4.84 -16.20 19.06
C LYS A 147 4.98 -14.77 18.52
N ASN A 148 6.15 -14.16 18.69
CA ASN A 148 6.45 -12.81 18.21
C ASN A 148 6.48 -12.71 16.67
N SER A 149 6.98 -13.74 15.95
CA SER A 149 6.96 -13.73 14.47
C SER A 149 5.54 -13.89 13.89
N ASN A 150 4.68 -14.67 14.55
CA ASN A 150 3.29 -14.82 14.09
C ASN A 150 2.46 -13.56 14.38
N THR A 151 2.67 -12.90 15.54
CA THR A 151 2.04 -11.62 15.85
C THR A 151 2.49 -10.51 14.88
N LYS A 152 3.79 -10.41 14.59
CA LYS A 152 4.32 -9.48 13.59
C LYS A 152 3.73 -9.70 12.19
N ALA A 153 3.59 -10.97 11.76
CA ALA A 153 2.95 -11.28 10.48
C ALA A 153 1.46 -10.86 10.46
N THR A 154 0.72 -11.09 11.55
CA THR A 154 -0.69 -10.65 11.65
C THR A 154 -0.83 -9.13 11.69
N GLU A 155 0.03 -8.45 12.44
CA GLU A 155 0.09 -6.98 12.51
C GLU A 155 0.38 -6.39 11.13
N CYS A 156 1.37 -6.94 10.42
CA CYS A 156 1.69 -6.52 9.06
C CYS A 156 0.49 -6.66 8.12
N ARG A 157 -0.20 -7.81 8.13
CA ARG A 157 -1.40 -8.01 7.30
C ARG A 157 -2.52 -7.02 7.65
N ASN A 158 -2.69 -6.67 8.92
CA ASN A 158 -3.68 -5.67 9.35
C ASN A 158 -3.29 -4.27 8.86
N ALA A 159 -2.00 -3.91 8.95
CA ALA A 159 -1.49 -2.66 8.42
C ALA A 159 -1.68 -2.58 6.89
N ALA A 160 -1.33 -3.63 6.14
CA ALA A 160 -1.54 -3.67 4.69
C ALA A 160 -3.03 -3.55 4.31
N LYS A 161 -3.94 -4.19 5.06
CA LYS A 161 -5.39 -4.01 4.88
C LYS A 161 -5.84 -2.55 5.10
N LEU A 162 -5.27 -1.89 6.11
CA LEU A 162 -5.55 -0.49 6.37
C LEU A 162 -5.09 0.39 5.20
N TRP A 163 -3.87 0.18 4.72
CA TRP A 163 -3.34 0.86 3.53
C TRP A 163 -4.24 0.65 2.30
N HIS A 164 -4.68 -0.59 2.03
CA HIS A 164 -5.64 -0.87 0.95
C HIS A 164 -6.91 -0.04 1.06
N LYS A 165 -7.48 0.06 2.27
CA LYS A 165 -8.69 0.84 2.54
C LYS A 165 -8.46 2.33 2.31
N GLN A 166 -7.32 2.85 2.76
CA GLN A 166 -6.94 4.25 2.60
C GLN A 166 -6.74 4.62 1.13
N CYS A 167 -5.92 3.84 0.41
CA CYS A 167 -5.68 4.11 -1.01
C CYS A 167 -6.97 3.98 -1.83
N SER A 168 -7.84 3.01 -1.50
CA SER A 168 -9.15 2.89 -2.16
C SER A 168 -10.08 4.08 -1.89
N ALA A 169 -9.97 4.71 -0.72
CA ALA A 169 -10.73 5.92 -0.42
C ALA A 169 -10.21 7.12 -1.23
N LEU A 170 -8.89 7.29 -1.31
CA LEU A 170 -8.26 8.32 -2.15
C LEU A 170 -8.50 8.13 -3.64
N ALA A 171 -8.60 6.88 -4.09
CA ALA A 171 -8.88 6.57 -5.49
C ALA A 171 -10.21 7.21 -5.96
N LYS A 172 -11.16 7.46 -5.05
CA LYS A 172 -12.40 8.19 -5.38
C LYS A 172 -12.19 9.67 -5.66
N CYS A 173 -11.09 10.23 -5.20
CA CYS A 173 -10.69 11.62 -5.38
C CYS A 173 -9.76 11.83 -6.58
N CYS A 174 -9.31 10.73 -7.20
CA CYS A 174 -8.53 10.76 -8.42
C CYS A 174 -9.44 10.40 -9.61
N PRO A 175 -9.85 11.37 -10.46
CA PRO A 175 -10.84 11.15 -11.52
C PRO A 175 -10.44 10.07 -12.55
N LEU A 176 -9.13 9.86 -12.76
CA LEU A 176 -8.62 8.84 -13.69
C LEU A 176 -8.74 7.41 -13.17
N THR A 177 -9.14 7.21 -11.92
CA THR A 177 -9.22 5.88 -11.35
C THR A 177 -10.26 5.02 -12.09
N ASP A 178 -11.35 5.59 -12.60
CA ASP A 178 -12.40 4.81 -13.27
C ASP A 178 -11.98 4.28 -14.64
N GLU A 179 -11.25 5.09 -15.43
CA GLU A 179 -10.63 4.64 -16.67
C GLU A 179 -9.52 3.62 -16.39
N CYS A 180 -8.69 3.88 -15.38
CA CYS A 180 -7.65 2.95 -14.96
C CYS A 180 -8.18 1.66 -14.33
N LYS A 181 -9.40 1.63 -13.77
CA LYS A 181 -10.03 0.40 -13.25
C LYS A 181 -10.25 -0.62 -14.37
N GLN A 182 -10.58 -0.18 -15.59
CA GLN A 182 -10.79 -1.07 -16.72
C GLN A 182 -9.54 -1.92 -17.01
N SER A 183 -8.35 -1.32 -16.88
CA SER A 183 -7.06 -2.01 -17.06
C SER A 183 -6.82 -3.15 -16.05
N THR A 184 -7.59 -3.20 -14.96
CA THR A 184 -7.44 -4.21 -13.89
C THR A 184 -8.57 -5.22 -13.82
N LEU A 185 -9.59 -5.14 -14.68
CA LEU A 185 -10.77 -6.01 -14.62
C LEU A 185 -10.41 -7.49 -14.72
N GLY A 186 -9.61 -7.88 -15.70
CA GLY A 186 -9.18 -9.28 -15.83
C GLY A 186 -8.36 -9.80 -14.65
N ILE A 187 -7.65 -8.93 -13.92
CA ILE A 187 -6.96 -9.31 -12.67
C ILE A 187 -7.97 -9.47 -11.53
N MET A 188 -9.00 -8.61 -11.48
CA MET A 188 -10.07 -8.72 -10.50
C MET A 188 -10.87 -10.02 -10.63
N ASP A 189 -11.16 -10.45 -11.86
CA ASP A 189 -11.84 -11.72 -12.12
C ASP A 189 -11.01 -12.91 -11.61
N GLN A 190 -9.70 -12.91 -11.90
CA GLN A 190 -8.77 -13.91 -11.34
C GLN A 190 -8.73 -13.90 -9.81
N ILE A 191 -8.80 -12.71 -9.19
CA ILE A 191 -8.88 -12.57 -7.73
C ILE A 191 -10.20 -13.20 -7.22
N TYR A 192 -11.33 -12.93 -7.87
CA TYR A 192 -12.64 -13.47 -7.45
C TYR A 192 -12.65 -15.01 -7.54
N GLU A 193 -12.21 -15.56 -8.66
CA GLU A 193 -12.08 -17.02 -8.82
C GLU A 193 -11.11 -17.62 -7.80
N GLY A 194 -9.97 -16.96 -7.58
CA GLY A 194 -8.98 -17.39 -6.59
C GLY A 194 -9.55 -17.43 -5.17
N ARG A 195 -10.38 -16.43 -4.79
CA ARG A 195 -11.07 -16.40 -3.49
C ARG A 195 -12.06 -17.55 -3.36
N HIS A 196 -12.85 -17.81 -4.40
CA HIS A 196 -13.81 -18.91 -4.41
C HIS A 196 -13.11 -20.26 -4.24
N LYS A 197 -12.07 -20.52 -5.04
CA LYS A 197 -11.26 -21.76 -4.94
C LYS A 197 -10.64 -21.91 -3.54
N LEU A 198 -10.09 -20.85 -2.96
CA LEU A 198 -9.52 -20.91 -1.61
C LEU A 198 -10.59 -21.18 -0.53
N GLN A 199 -11.80 -20.67 -0.71
CA GLN A 199 -12.94 -20.93 0.19
C GLN A 199 -13.40 -22.39 0.07
N GLU A 200 -13.51 -22.91 -1.16
CA GLU A 200 -13.85 -24.31 -1.42
C GLU A 200 -12.83 -25.26 -0.78
N MET A 201 -11.53 -24.97 -0.91
CA MET A 201 -10.48 -25.75 -0.21
C MET A 201 -10.61 -25.71 1.32
N HIS A 202 -11.14 -24.63 1.90
CA HIS A 202 -11.42 -24.58 3.34
C HIS A 202 -12.58 -25.48 3.73
N VAL A 203 -13.65 -25.52 2.92
CA VAL A 203 -14.84 -26.34 3.18
C VAL A 203 -14.53 -27.82 2.96
N ASN A 204 -13.85 -28.15 1.87
CA ASN A 204 -13.62 -29.54 1.44
C ASN A 204 -12.34 -30.16 2.01
N ASN A 205 -11.60 -29.48 2.89
CA ASN A 205 -10.31 -29.94 3.43
C ASN A 205 -9.28 -30.41 2.36
N CYS A 206 -9.27 -29.74 1.20
CA CYS A 206 -8.42 -30.10 0.05
C CYS A 206 -8.66 -31.52 -0.50
N VAL A 207 -9.89 -32.02 -0.44
CA VAL A 207 -10.35 -33.22 -1.17
C VAL A 207 -10.62 -32.88 -2.62
#